data_AF-A0A914PH93-F1
#
_entry.id   AF-A0A914PH93-F1
#
_cell.length_a   1.000
_cell.length_b   1.000
_cell.length_c   1.000
_cell.angle_alpha   90.00
_cell.angle_beta   90.00
_cell.angle_gamma   90.00
#
_symmetry.space_group_name_H-M   'P 1'
#
loop_
_entity.id
_entity.type
_entity.pdbx_description
1 polymer ?
#
loop_
_entity_poly.entity_id
_entity_poly.type
_entity_poly.pdbx_seq_one_letter_code
_entity_poly.pdbx_strand_id
1 'polypeptide(L)'
;MKHLQSILISFTVFLSLSVQIFADFSLNFKNFIQRTYGAQVLQQLERPDMGLGLSGSFGGKTFDTDFIRRDPIIFVHGAGQRAGNFIGSYFYFLGKGYTAAELYSTTYGDGGITPQRYKTLACDDVKQIRGLIQTVAAYTNRTVNIIAFGEGTPIARKAILGGSCVDTRDSLGAALTTLVNTFISVAGVGYGKQFCNPQEGGCNLNNGMYCNSAFMTELNTPATRFEGRFSYYIYSDNDQVIGQNCCNTTVTLCSQLKNSNSYSRQSNMLHDSILSMTQDIQLAMLSSGGTYNGTLYQYGYGNNLYGINDPLYNLNGLFGYNGFVNNGINTGINALNGLNGFLG
;
A
#
# COMPACT_ATOMS: atom_id res chain seq x y z
N MET A 1 44.58 -31.92 -54.93
CA MET A 1 44.44 -30.46 -55.12
C MET A 1 43.13 -30.04 -54.48
N LYS A 2 43.22 -29.42 -53.30
CA LYS A 2 42.93 -27.98 -53.08
C LYS A 2 41.42 -27.71 -53.04
N HIS A 3 40.87 -27.58 -51.83
CA HIS A 3 40.35 -26.31 -51.29
C HIS A 3 38.88 -26.09 -51.73
N LEU A 4 37.93 -25.65 -50.91
CA LEU A 4 38.00 -24.65 -49.87
C LEU A 4 36.66 -24.62 -49.07
N GLN A 5 36.76 -24.59 -47.74
CA GLN A 5 35.96 -23.83 -46.76
C GLN A 5 34.41 -23.97 -46.74
N SER A 6 33.83 -24.54 -45.67
CA SER A 6 33.50 -23.84 -44.40
C SER A 6 32.57 -22.64 -44.59
N ILE A 7 31.25 -22.85 -44.40
CA ILE A 7 30.33 -21.81 -43.90
C ILE A 7 29.43 -22.45 -42.83
N LEU A 8 29.89 -22.28 -41.59
CA LEU A 8 29.11 -21.93 -40.41
C LEU A 8 27.63 -22.37 -40.41
N ILE A 9 27.34 -23.54 -39.84
CA ILE A 9 26.08 -23.70 -39.10
C ILE A 9 26.25 -22.80 -37.88
N SER A 10 25.76 -21.56 -37.98
CA SER A 10 25.57 -20.67 -36.84
C SER A 10 24.50 -21.31 -35.96
N PHE A 11 24.94 -22.22 -35.07
CA PHE A 11 24.21 -22.56 -33.87
C PHE A 11 24.22 -21.30 -33.00
N THR A 12 23.34 -20.36 -33.33
CA THR A 12 22.99 -19.28 -32.43
C THR A 12 22.18 -19.92 -31.32
N VAL A 13 22.88 -20.56 -30.39
CA VAL A 13 22.36 -20.77 -29.03
C VAL A 13 22.25 -19.36 -28.47
N PHE A 14 21.12 -18.71 -28.76
CA PHE A 14 20.60 -17.69 -27.89
C PHE A 14 20.37 -18.41 -26.57
N LEU A 15 21.40 -18.43 -25.74
CA LEU A 15 21.26 -18.60 -24.32
C LEU A 15 20.46 -17.36 -23.89
N SER A 16 19.13 -17.45 -24.02
CA SER A 16 18.23 -16.63 -23.24
C SER A 16 18.54 -16.99 -21.80
N LEU A 17 19.54 -16.30 -21.25
CA LEU A 17 19.51 -15.92 -19.86
C LEU A 17 18.21 -15.14 -19.72
N SER A 18 17.12 -15.88 -19.51
CA SER A 18 15.94 -15.38 -18.88
C SER A 18 16.45 -14.88 -17.54
N VAL A 19 16.76 -13.59 -17.51
CA VAL A 19 16.73 -12.84 -16.27
C VAL A 19 15.34 -13.15 -15.75
N GLN A 20 15.25 -14.05 -14.78
CA GLN A 20 14.03 -14.22 -14.03
C GLN A 20 13.89 -12.92 -13.27
N ILE A 21 13.25 -11.94 -13.92
CA ILE A 21 12.78 -10.73 -13.29
C ILE A 21 11.64 -11.23 -12.40
N PHE A 22 11.99 -11.83 -11.27
CA PHE A 22 11.03 -12.14 -10.25
C PHE A 22 10.62 -10.81 -9.65
N ALA A 23 9.41 -10.39 -9.93
CA ALA A 23 8.54 -10.33 -8.78
C ALA A 23 7.11 -10.65 -9.20
N ASP A 24 6.79 -11.87 -8.84
CA ASP A 24 5.50 -12.22 -8.28
C ASP A 24 5.84 -12.69 -6.85
N PHE A 25 4.92 -13.36 -6.16
CA PHE A 25 5.32 -14.21 -5.05
C PHE A 25 6.49 -15.13 -5.43
N SER A 26 7.42 -15.33 -4.49
CA SER A 26 8.55 -16.22 -4.72
C SER A 26 8.05 -17.63 -5.04
N LEU A 27 8.78 -18.38 -5.87
CA LEU A 27 8.37 -19.74 -6.24
C LEU A 27 8.11 -20.62 -5.00
N ASN A 28 8.90 -20.43 -3.94
CA ASN A 28 8.69 -21.13 -2.69
C ASN A 28 7.32 -20.83 -2.07
N PHE A 29 6.95 -19.55 -1.98
CA PHE A 29 5.66 -19.15 -1.43
C PHE A 29 4.49 -19.58 -2.33
N LYS A 30 4.64 -19.48 -3.66
CA LYS A 30 3.64 -19.98 -4.61
C LYS A 30 3.36 -21.46 -4.45
N ASN A 31 4.42 -22.25 -4.35
CA ASN A 31 4.32 -23.68 -4.10
C ASN A 31 3.63 -23.99 -2.77
N PHE A 32 3.92 -23.23 -1.71
CA PHE A 32 3.22 -23.36 -0.44
C PHE A 32 1.72 -23.08 -0.59
N ILE A 33 1.34 -21.96 -1.21
CA ILE A 33 -0.07 -21.59 -1.39
C ILE A 33 -0.78 -22.64 -2.24
N GLN A 34 -0.20 -23.03 -3.37
CA GLN A 34 -0.80 -24.00 -4.27
C GLN A 34 -0.99 -25.35 -3.61
N ARG A 35 -0.02 -25.83 -2.83
CA ARG A 35 -0.11 -27.12 -2.12
C ARG A 35 -1.10 -27.07 -0.94
N THR A 36 -1.21 -25.93 -0.26
CA THR A 36 -2.00 -25.82 0.98
C THR A 36 -3.45 -25.38 0.73
N TYR A 37 -3.66 -24.46 -0.22
CA TYR A 37 -4.93 -23.79 -0.47
C TYR A 37 -5.44 -23.93 -1.92
N GLY A 38 -4.61 -24.46 -2.83
CA GLY A 38 -4.98 -24.68 -4.22
C GLY A 38 -4.71 -23.49 -5.15
N ALA A 39 -4.85 -23.76 -6.45
CA ALA A 39 -4.50 -22.81 -7.52
C ALA A 39 -5.38 -21.54 -7.53
N GLN A 40 -6.66 -21.66 -7.13
CA GLN A 40 -7.57 -20.51 -7.12
C GLN A 40 -7.14 -19.46 -6.09
N VAL A 41 -6.75 -19.90 -4.89
CA VAL A 41 -6.24 -19.00 -3.83
C VAL A 41 -4.90 -18.40 -4.25
N LEU A 42 -4.03 -19.18 -4.89
CA LEU A 42 -2.79 -18.65 -5.46
C LEU A 42 -3.07 -17.53 -6.45
N GLN A 43 -3.94 -17.76 -7.44
CA GLN A 43 -4.29 -16.75 -8.45
C GLN A 43 -4.88 -15.48 -7.82
N GLN A 44 -5.76 -15.64 -6.83
CA GLN A 44 -6.39 -14.53 -6.12
C GLN A 44 -5.38 -13.68 -5.34
N LEU A 45 -4.35 -14.28 -4.75
CA LEU A 45 -3.36 -13.56 -3.96
C LEU A 45 -2.17 -13.05 -4.79
N GLU A 46 -1.71 -13.81 -5.79
CA GLU A 46 -0.56 -13.42 -6.62
C GLU A 46 -0.94 -12.29 -7.58
N ARG A 47 -2.15 -12.31 -8.16
CA ARG A 47 -2.62 -11.28 -9.10
C ARG A 47 -1.60 -10.96 -10.21
N PRO A 48 -1.17 -11.96 -10.99
CA PRO A 48 -0.20 -11.75 -12.07
C PRO A 48 -0.70 -10.77 -13.16
N ASP A 49 -2.02 -10.54 -13.22
CA ASP A 49 -2.65 -9.54 -14.08
C ASP A 49 -2.38 -8.08 -13.65
N MET A 50 -1.91 -7.86 -12.42
CA MET A 50 -1.74 -6.53 -11.82
C MET A 50 -0.33 -5.96 -11.94
N GLY A 51 0.56 -6.62 -12.67
CA GLY A 51 1.90 -6.13 -12.95
C GLY A 51 2.95 -7.19 -12.64
N LEU A 52 4.11 -7.01 -13.24
CA LEU A 52 5.29 -7.85 -13.03
C LEU A 52 6.26 -7.14 -12.09
N GLY A 53 7.14 -7.90 -11.48
CA GLY A 53 8.11 -7.31 -10.57
C GLY A 53 7.45 -6.82 -9.28
N LEU A 54 8.20 -5.99 -8.55
CA LEU A 54 7.68 -5.34 -7.34
C LEU A 54 6.55 -4.35 -7.66
N SER A 55 6.20 -4.14 -8.93
CA SER A 55 5.00 -3.41 -9.35
C SER A 55 3.71 -4.21 -9.06
N GLY A 56 3.80 -5.54 -9.04
CA GLY A 56 2.73 -6.48 -8.69
C GLY A 56 2.83 -6.98 -7.24
N SER A 57 2.20 -8.12 -6.95
CA SER A 57 2.26 -8.74 -5.62
C SER A 57 3.66 -9.31 -5.35
N PHE A 58 4.12 -9.23 -4.11
CA PHE A 58 5.46 -9.70 -3.73
C PHE A 58 5.47 -10.38 -2.37
N GLY A 59 6.51 -11.19 -2.15
CA GLY A 59 6.81 -11.81 -0.87
C GLY A 59 7.16 -13.29 -0.99
N GLY A 60 7.70 -13.83 0.10
CA GLY A 60 8.13 -15.21 0.19
C GLY A 60 9.65 -15.37 0.22
N LYS A 61 10.11 -16.55 0.62
CA LYS A 61 11.54 -16.87 0.66
C LYS A 61 12.15 -16.88 -0.74
N THR A 62 13.30 -16.25 -0.91
CA THR A 62 14.10 -16.33 -2.13
C THR A 62 14.75 -17.71 -2.24
N PHE A 63 15.24 -18.22 -1.11
CA PHE A 63 15.84 -19.56 -1.00
C PHE A 63 15.18 -20.35 0.13
N ASP A 64 15.12 -21.67 0.00
CA ASP A 64 14.51 -22.54 1.03
C ASP A 64 15.21 -22.42 2.39
N THR A 65 16.49 -22.05 2.38
CA THR A 65 17.34 -21.80 3.55
C THR A 65 17.13 -20.44 4.19
N ASP A 66 16.33 -19.55 3.59
CA ASP A 66 16.03 -18.24 4.17
C ASP A 66 15.34 -18.41 5.53
N PHE A 67 15.85 -17.68 6.51
CA PHE A 67 15.35 -17.70 7.87
C PHE A 67 14.58 -16.42 8.19
N ILE A 68 13.34 -16.57 8.62
CA ILE A 68 12.42 -15.48 8.95
C ILE A 68 12.65 -15.13 10.43
N ARG A 69 13.34 -14.02 10.70
CA ARG A 69 13.77 -13.60 12.05
C ARG A 69 12.74 -12.71 12.75
N ARG A 70 11.96 -11.98 11.97
CA ARG A 70 10.96 -11.02 12.44
C ARG A 70 9.56 -11.45 12.04
N ASP A 71 8.58 -10.88 12.72
CA ASP A 71 7.20 -10.98 12.28
C ASP A 71 7.07 -10.28 10.91
N PRO A 72 6.61 -10.98 9.86
CA PRO A 72 6.56 -10.43 8.51
C PRO A 72 5.64 -9.22 8.44
N ILE A 73 5.96 -8.27 7.56
CA ILE A 73 5.15 -7.09 7.27
C ILE A 73 4.31 -7.36 6.04
N ILE A 74 3.00 -7.18 6.18
CA ILE A 74 2.05 -7.13 5.08
C ILE A 74 1.72 -5.66 4.80
N PHE A 75 2.01 -5.22 3.60
CA PHE A 75 1.62 -3.90 3.10
C PHE A 75 0.25 -3.98 2.44
N VAL A 76 -0.62 -3.01 2.73
CA VAL A 76 -1.97 -2.92 2.17
C VAL A 76 -2.15 -1.55 1.53
N HIS A 77 -2.25 -1.53 0.21
CA HIS A 77 -2.23 -0.29 -0.57
C HIS A 77 -3.52 0.50 -0.43
N GLY A 78 -3.48 1.75 -0.86
CA GLY A 78 -4.65 2.60 -0.86
C GLY A 78 -5.51 2.44 -2.12
N ALA A 79 -6.48 3.32 -2.16
CA ALA A 79 -7.35 3.62 -3.28
C ALA A 79 -6.54 3.76 -4.58
N GLY A 80 -6.98 3.19 -5.71
CA GLY A 80 -6.38 3.51 -7.01
C GLY A 80 -4.91 3.09 -7.18
N GLN A 81 -4.39 2.28 -6.27
CA GLN A 81 -3.00 1.86 -6.21
C GLN A 81 -2.87 0.34 -6.35
N ARG A 82 -1.62 -0.11 -6.35
CA ARG A 82 -1.24 -1.53 -6.39
C ARG A 82 -0.23 -1.81 -5.30
N ALA A 83 0.10 -3.08 -5.11
CA ALA A 83 1.19 -3.51 -4.23
C ALA A 83 2.51 -2.74 -4.49
N GLY A 84 2.80 -2.41 -5.74
CA GLY A 84 3.99 -1.62 -6.10
C GLY A 84 4.08 -0.21 -5.52
N ASN A 85 3.00 0.35 -4.98
CA ASN A 85 3.07 1.59 -4.22
C ASN A 85 4.02 1.49 -3.00
N PHE A 86 4.29 0.27 -2.52
CA PHE A 86 5.22 0.03 -1.42
C PHE A 86 6.65 -0.30 -1.87
N ILE A 87 7.02 -0.14 -3.14
CA ILE A 87 8.39 -0.44 -3.58
C ILE A 87 9.45 0.35 -2.78
N GLY A 88 9.17 1.62 -2.48
CA GLY A 88 10.02 2.44 -1.62
C GLY A 88 10.12 1.88 -0.20
N SER A 89 8.99 1.44 0.38
CA SER A 89 8.97 0.81 1.70
C SER A 89 9.70 -0.52 1.70
N TYR A 90 9.53 -1.34 0.65
CA TYR A 90 10.23 -2.60 0.48
C TYR A 90 11.74 -2.41 0.58
N PHE A 91 12.31 -1.49 -0.23
CA PHE A 91 13.75 -1.23 -0.19
C PHE A 91 14.22 -0.55 1.10
N TYR A 92 13.40 0.33 1.68
CA TYR A 92 13.69 0.90 2.99
C TYR A 92 13.84 -0.19 4.06
N PHE A 93 12.88 -1.12 4.17
CA PHE A 93 12.91 -2.18 5.17
C PHE A 93 14.05 -3.17 4.92
N LEU A 94 14.36 -3.50 3.66
CA LEU A 94 15.58 -4.26 3.33
C LEU A 94 16.84 -3.57 3.85
N GLY A 95 16.97 -2.26 3.65
CA GLY A 95 18.07 -1.44 4.18
C GLY A 95 18.13 -1.39 5.71
N LYS A 96 17.07 -1.81 6.40
CA LYS A 96 16.97 -1.91 7.88
C LYS A 96 17.08 -3.35 8.39
N GLY A 97 17.51 -4.27 7.52
CA GLY A 97 17.81 -5.66 7.86
C GLY A 97 16.60 -6.59 7.85
N TYR A 98 15.49 -6.20 7.20
CA TYR A 98 14.47 -7.16 6.78
C TYR A 98 14.95 -7.92 5.54
N THR A 99 14.29 -9.05 5.26
CA THR A 99 14.52 -9.86 4.07
C THR A 99 13.25 -9.93 3.21
N ALA A 100 13.38 -10.34 1.94
CA ALA A 100 12.21 -10.59 1.07
C ALA A 100 11.22 -11.60 1.68
N ALA A 101 11.75 -12.56 2.47
CA ALA A 101 10.96 -13.53 3.22
C ALA A 101 10.10 -12.92 4.34
N GLU A 102 10.27 -11.64 4.65
CA GLU A 102 9.57 -10.91 5.71
C GLU A 102 8.71 -9.76 5.18
N LEU A 103 8.63 -9.55 3.86
CA LEU A 103 7.93 -8.41 3.25
C LEU A 103 6.92 -8.90 2.21
N TYR A 104 5.65 -8.59 2.40
CA TYR A 104 4.55 -9.13 1.60
C TYR A 104 3.57 -8.04 1.18
N SER A 105 3.01 -8.16 -0.02
CA SER A 105 1.88 -7.35 -0.46
C SER A 105 1.12 -8.08 -1.56
N THR A 106 -0.18 -7.81 -1.66
CA THR A 106 -1.02 -8.20 -2.80
C THR A 106 -1.74 -6.98 -3.35
N THR A 107 -2.18 -7.04 -4.60
CA THR A 107 -3.05 -6.01 -5.19
C THR A 107 -4.50 -6.45 -5.11
N TYR A 108 -5.31 -5.77 -4.29
CA TYR A 108 -6.75 -6.01 -4.26
C TYR A 108 -7.49 -5.15 -5.31
N GLY A 109 -8.72 -5.55 -5.65
CA GLY A 109 -9.53 -4.84 -6.63
C GLY A 109 -8.93 -4.85 -8.03
N ASP A 110 -9.14 -3.77 -8.78
CA ASP A 110 -8.75 -3.65 -10.19
C ASP A 110 -7.41 -2.90 -10.40
N GLY A 111 -6.66 -2.66 -9.32
CA GLY A 111 -5.37 -1.97 -9.39
C GLY A 111 -5.46 -0.54 -9.92
N GLY A 112 -6.60 0.13 -9.69
CA GLY A 112 -6.83 1.56 -9.93
C GLY A 112 -7.50 1.91 -11.24
N ILE A 113 -8.20 0.95 -11.85
CA ILE A 113 -9.05 1.21 -13.01
C ILE A 113 -10.30 1.97 -12.59
N THR A 114 -10.94 1.58 -11.48
CA THR A 114 -12.09 2.29 -10.93
C THR A 114 -11.62 3.60 -10.30
N PRO A 115 -12.19 4.76 -10.71
CA PRO A 115 -11.86 6.04 -10.08
C PRO A 115 -12.18 6.03 -8.58
N GLN A 116 -11.34 6.70 -7.78
CA GLN A 116 -11.45 6.73 -6.31
C GLN A 116 -12.86 7.08 -5.80
N ARG A 117 -13.53 8.02 -6.49
CA ARG A 117 -14.90 8.45 -6.19
C ARG A 117 -15.92 7.30 -6.20
N TYR A 118 -15.64 6.22 -6.92
CA TYR A 118 -16.52 5.07 -7.10
C TYR A 118 -16.00 3.80 -6.46
N LYS A 119 -14.77 3.80 -5.93
CA LYS A 119 -14.18 2.62 -5.29
C LYS A 119 -14.81 2.39 -3.92
N THR A 120 -15.56 1.31 -3.79
CA THR A 120 -16.17 0.86 -2.53
C THR A 120 -15.21 -0.03 -1.74
N LEU A 121 -15.50 -0.20 -0.44
CA LEU A 121 -14.83 -1.14 0.45
C LEU A 121 -15.44 -2.53 0.29
N ALA A 122 -15.24 -3.13 -0.88
CA ALA A 122 -15.93 -4.35 -1.30
C ALA A 122 -15.51 -5.58 -0.47
N CYS A 123 -16.45 -6.51 -0.25
CA CYS A 123 -16.18 -7.77 0.45
C CYS A 123 -15.02 -8.57 -0.17
N ASP A 124 -14.87 -8.57 -1.49
CA ASP A 124 -13.82 -9.33 -2.16
C ASP A 124 -12.42 -8.77 -1.87
N ASP A 125 -12.30 -7.44 -1.75
CA ASP A 125 -11.05 -6.80 -1.33
C ASP A 125 -10.69 -7.20 0.11
N VAL A 126 -11.70 -7.19 0.99
CA VAL A 126 -11.55 -7.63 2.39
C VAL A 126 -11.13 -9.10 2.48
N LYS A 127 -11.80 -9.98 1.74
CA LYS A 127 -11.47 -11.42 1.69
C LYS A 127 -10.06 -11.66 1.17
N GLN A 128 -9.62 -10.92 0.15
CA GLN A 128 -8.29 -11.06 -0.40
C GLN A 128 -7.21 -10.67 0.62
N ILE A 129 -7.36 -9.52 1.29
CA ILE A 129 -6.42 -9.10 2.34
C ILE A 129 -6.45 -10.06 3.54
N ARG A 130 -7.65 -10.53 3.91
CA ARG A 130 -7.80 -11.54 4.96
C ARG A 130 -7.07 -12.84 4.63
N GLY A 131 -7.22 -13.32 3.39
CA GLY A 131 -6.52 -14.49 2.88
C GLY A 131 -5.01 -14.31 2.97
N LEU A 132 -4.50 -13.16 2.53
CA LEU A 132 -3.06 -12.87 2.62
C LEU A 132 -2.56 -12.91 4.07
N ILE A 133 -3.29 -12.30 5.02
CA ILE A 133 -2.92 -12.33 6.45
C ILE A 133 -2.78 -13.77 6.96
N GLN A 134 -3.79 -14.60 6.70
CA GLN A 134 -3.80 -16.00 7.17
C GLN A 134 -2.70 -16.83 6.49
N THR A 135 -2.53 -16.66 5.18
CA THR A 135 -1.53 -17.38 4.39
C THR A 135 -0.11 -17.03 4.81
N VAL A 136 0.20 -15.74 5.03
CA VAL A 136 1.53 -15.31 5.49
C VAL A 136 1.80 -15.78 6.92
N ALA A 137 0.82 -15.65 7.82
CA ALA A 137 0.95 -16.15 9.19
C ALA A 137 1.26 -17.66 9.21
N ALA A 138 0.53 -18.44 8.41
CA ALA A 138 0.73 -19.89 8.30
C ALA A 138 2.07 -20.26 7.65
N TYR A 139 2.43 -19.58 6.56
CA TYR A 139 3.69 -19.82 5.82
C TYR A 139 4.93 -19.56 6.66
N THR A 140 4.88 -18.47 7.44
CA THR A 140 6.01 -18.05 8.27
C THR A 140 6.00 -18.68 9.65
N ASN A 141 4.87 -19.26 10.08
CA ASN A 141 4.59 -19.72 11.42
C ASN A 141 4.81 -18.62 12.48
N ARG A 142 4.32 -17.41 12.19
CA ARG A 142 4.46 -16.22 13.05
C ARG A 142 3.19 -15.37 13.01
N THR A 143 3.07 -14.48 14.00
CA THR A 143 2.20 -13.31 13.88
C THR A 143 2.71 -12.39 12.77
N VAL A 144 1.80 -11.61 12.18
CA VAL A 144 2.13 -10.63 11.14
C VAL A 144 2.07 -9.21 11.69
N ASN A 145 2.82 -8.31 11.07
CA ASN A 145 2.61 -6.88 11.18
C ASN A 145 1.92 -6.37 9.90
N ILE A 146 1.12 -5.31 10.02
CA ILE A 146 0.39 -4.73 8.89
C ILE A 146 0.69 -3.24 8.82
N ILE A 147 1.06 -2.77 7.64
CA ILE A 147 1.14 -1.34 7.31
C ILE A 147 0.13 -1.07 6.21
N ALA A 148 -0.94 -0.36 6.56
CA ALA A 148 -2.06 -0.08 5.67
C ALA A 148 -2.12 1.41 5.33
N PHE A 149 -2.17 1.73 4.03
CA PHE A 149 -2.18 3.10 3.53
C PHE A 149 -3.56 3.51 3.02
N GLY A 150 -4.04 4.72 3.34
CA GLY A 150 -5.30 5.23 2.79
C GLY A 150 -6.49 4.29 3.02
N GLU A 151 -7.16 3.92 1.92
CA GLU A 151 -8.29 2.96 1.89
C GLU A 151 -7.93 1.53 2.26
N GLY A 152 -6.65 1.17 2.20
CA GLY A 152 -6.17 -0.11 2.71
C GLY A 152 -6.42 -0.25 4.21
N THR A 153 -6.48 0.87 4.95
CA THR A 153 -6.74 0.86 6.40
C THR A 153 -8.08 0.20 6.74
N PRO A 154 -9.25 0.70 6.29
CA PRO A 154 -10.52 0.10 6.64
C PRO A 154 -10.69 -1.31 6.06
N ILE A 155 -10.12 -1.61 4.88
CA ILE A 155 -10.13 -2.96 4.29
C ILE A 155 -9.39 -3.95 5.21
N ALA A 156 -8.17 -3.61 5.62
CA ALA A 156 -7.37 -4.44 6.53
C ALA A 156 -8.03 -4.55 7.91
N ARG A 157 -8.58 -3.46 8.45
CA ARG A 157 -9.35 -3.50 9.71
C ARG A 157 -10.52 -4.47 9.60
N LYS A 158 -11.33 -4.42 8.52
CA LYS A 158 -12.44 -5.35 8.35
C LYS A 158 -11.97 -6.80 8.17
N ALA A 159 -10.87 -7.01 7.46
CA ALA A 159 -10.25 -8.32 7.31
C ALA A 159 -9.83 -8.93 8.66
N ILE A 160 -9.35 -8.09 9.59
CA ILE A 160 -8.96 -8.50 10.95
C ILE A 160 -10.19 -8.70 11.84
N LEU A 161 -11.16 -7.79 11.82
CA LEU A 161 -12.37 -7.87 12.64
C LEU A 161 -13.18 -9.13 12.34
N GLY A 162 -13.25 -9.53 11.07
CA GLY A 162 -14.05 -10.66 10.62
C GLY A 162 -15.55 -10.37 10.67
N GLY A 163 -16.34 -11.38 11.09
CA GLY A 163 -17.80 -11.33 11.10
C GLY A 163 -18.39 -11.53 9.70
N SER A 164 -19.40 -10.75 9.33
CA SER A 164 -20.00 -10.77 8.00
C SER A 164 -19.54 -9.56 7.18
N CYS A 165 -19.38 -9.73 5.87
CA CYS A 165 -19.23 -8.60 4.95
C CYS A 165 -20.46 -7.69 5.02
N VAL A 166 -20.23 -6.38 4.95
CA VAL A 166 -21.30 -5.37 5.11
C VAL A 166 -22.24 -5.35 3.90
N ASP A 167 -21.66 -5.47 2.71
CA ASP A 167 -22.32 -5.43 1.40
C ASP A 167 -22.92 -6.77 0.98
N THR A 168 -22.17 -7.87 1.06
CA THR A 168 -22.63 -9.19 0.56
C THR A 168 -23.18 -10.12 1.64
N ARG A 169 -22.93 -9.83 2.93
CA ARG A 169 -23.22 -10.71 4.08
C ARG A 169 -22.45 -12.04 4.10
N ASP A 170 -21.49 -12.24 3.19
CA ASP A 170 -20.61 -13.40 3.23
C ASP A 170 -19.85 -13.47 4.56
N SER A 171 -19.60 -14.68 5.03
CA SER A 171 -18.84 -14.90 6.25
C SER A 171 -17.35 -14.65 6.00
N LEU A 172 -16.76 -13.76 6.80
CA LEU A 172 -15.32 -13.62 6.96
C LEU A 172 -14.80 -14.57 8.05
N GLY A 173 -15.66 -15.07 8.93
CA GLY A 173 -15.27 -15.92 10.06
C GLY A 173 -14.79 -15.12 11.28
N ALA A 174 -14.08 -15.80 12.19
CA ALA A 174 -13.64 -15.21 13.46
C ALA A 174 -12.59 -14.08 13.27
N ALA A 175 -12.42 -13.25 14.29
CA ALA A 175 -11.41 -12.20 14.26
C ALA A 175 -9.97 -12.79 14.12
N LEU A 176 -9.11 -12.10 13.38
CA LEU A 176 -7.68 -12.44 13.24
C LEU A 176 -6.79 -11.65 14.21
N THR A 177 -7.36 -11.01 15.23
CA THR A 177 -6.63 -10.17 16.19
C THR A 177 -5.40 -10.87 16.77
N THR A 178 -5.48 -12.18 17.03
CA THR A 178 -4.36 -12.97 17.58
C THR A 178 -3.27 -13.30 16.56
N LEU A 179 -3.55 -13.17 15.26
CA LEU A 179 -2.55 -13.32 14.20
C LEU A 179 -1.78 -12.02 13.92
N VAL A 180 -2.28 -10.87 14.39
CA VAL A 180 -1.66 -9.56 14.13
C VAL A 180 -0.94 -9.06 15.38
N ASN A 181 0.38 -8.90 15.27
CA ASN A 181 1.18 -8.30 16.33
C ASN A 181 1.03 -6.77 16.31
N THR A 182 1.37 -6.11 15.20
CA THR A 182 1.28 -4.65 15.10
C THR A 182 0.53 -4.21 13.84
N PHE A 183 -0.45 -3.32 14.00
CA PHE A 183 -1.15 -2.67 12.91
C PHE A 183 -0.79 -1.17 12.85
N ILE A 184 -0.35 -0.68 11.70
CA ILE A 184 -0.04 0.73 11.48
C ILE A 184 -0.89 1.23 10.34
N SER A 185 -1.74 2.21 10.62
CA SER A 185 -2.43 2.99 9.60
C SER A 185 -1.57 4.19 9.21
N VAL A 186 -1.34 4.39 7.91
CA VAL A 186 -0.60 5.53 7.38
C VAL A 186 -1.52 6.31 6.47
N ALA A 187 -1.80 7.57 6.82
CA ALA A 187 -2.78 8.40 6.11
C ALA A 187 -4.11 7.67 5.88
N GLY A 188 -4.55 6.86 6.84
CA GLY A 188 -5.64 5.92 6.62
C GLY A 188 -7.03 6.52 6.79
N VAL A 189 -8.03 5.82 6.27
CA VAL A 189 -9.45 6.09 6.53
C VAL A 189 -9.85 5.38 7.84
N GLY A 190 -9.85 6.09 8.96
CA GLY A 190 -10.21 5.56 10.29
C GLY A 190 -11.70 5.71 10.61
N TYR A 191 -12.18 6.95 10.58
CA TYR A 191 -13.59 7.35 10.77
C TYR A 191 -14.28 7.79 9.47
N GLY A 192 -13.58 7.79 8.35
CA GLY A 192 -14.10 8.18 7.04
C GLY A 192 -13.20 9.18 6.31
N LYS A 193 -13.69 9.74 5.21
CA LYS A 193 -13.09 10.89 4.51
C LYS A 193 -13.88 12.16 4.83
N GLN A 194 -13.20 13.28 5.04
CA GLN A 194 -13.84 14.55 5.39
C GLN A 194 -14.82 15.04 4.30
N PHE A 195 -14.39 15.00 3.04
CA PHE A 195 -15.18 15.45 1.89
C PHE A 195 -15.78 14.26 1.13
N CYS A 196 -16.60 13.47 1.83
CA CYS A 196 -17.19 12.24 1.27
C CYS A 196 -18.69 12.43 1.06
N ASN A 197 -19.13 12.60 -0.20
CA ASN A 197 -20.55 12.77 -0.53
C ASN A 197 -21.27 11.40 -0.56
N PRO A 198 -22.28 11.15 0.27
CA PRO A 198 -22.99 9.86 0.31
C PRO A 198 -23.65 9.40 -1.00
N GLN A 199 -23.82 10.31 -1.97
CA GLN A 199 -24.34 9.99 -3.30
C GLN A 199 -23.29 9.37 -4.23
N GLU A 200 -22.01 9.46 -3.87
CA GLU A 200 -20.90 8.88 -4.64
C GLU A 200 -20.67 7.42 -4.24
N GLY A 201 -20.32 6.58 -5.21
CA GLY A 201 -20.14 5.15 -5.01
C GLY A 201 -19.18 4.83 -3.87
N GLY A 202 -17.98 5.42 -3.84
CA GLY A 202 -16.98 5.18 -2.80
C GLY A 202 -17.32 5.77 -1.43
N CYS A 203 -18.36 6.59 -1.36
CA CYS A 203 -18.83 7.25 -0.14
C CYS A 203 -20.23 6.79 0.28
N ASN A 204 -20.79 5.76 -0.34
CA ASN A 204 -22.15 5.32 -0.07
C ASN A 204 -22.38 4.91 1.42
N LEU A 205 -23.64 4.94 1.85
CA LEU A 205 -24.05 4.67 3.24
C LEU A 205 -23.89 3.19 3.68
N ASN A 206 -23.55 2.28 2.77
CA ASN A 206 -23.38 0.87 3.09
C ASN A 206 -21.89 0.53 3.27
N ASN A 207 -21.16 0.37 2.18
CA ASN A 207 -19.73 -0.02 2.14
C ASN A 207 -18.81 1.10 1.63
N GLY A 208 -19.21 2.36 1.83
CA GLY A 208 -18.40 3.53 1.50
C GLY A 208 -17.59 4.08 2.67
N MET A 209 -16.75 5.06 2.37
CA MET A 209 -15.90 5.78 3.33
C MET A 209 -16.59 6.98 3.98
N TYR A 210 -17.89 7.12 3.82
CA TYR A 210 -18.65 8.11 4.57
C TYR A 210 -18.71 7.69 6.03
N CYS A 211 -18.55 8.66 6.94
CA CYS A 211 -18.39 8.38 8.37
C CYS A 211 -19.54 7.59 9.00
N ASN A 212 -20.77 7.81 8.53
CA ASN A 212 -21.95 7.09 9.01
C ASN A 212 -22.34 5.93 8.09
N SER A 213 -21.44 5.46 7.23
CA SER A 213 -21.68 4.23 6.49
C SER A 213 -21.76 3.05 7.46
N ALA A 214 -22.49 1.98 7.08
CA ALA A 214 -22.55 0.76 7.89
C ALA A 214 -21.14 0.19 8.13
N PHE A 215 -20.26 0.27 7.14
CA PHE A 215 -18.87 -0.19 7.23
C PHE A 215 -18.04 0.62 8.25
N MET A 216 -18.06 1.95 8.17
CA MET A 216 -17.33 2.80 9.13
C MET A 216 -17.89 2.66 10.55
N THR A 217 -19.21 2.55 10.67
CA THR A 217 -19.89 2.36 11.96
C THR A 217 -19.45 1.05 12.60
N GLU A 218 -19.44 -0.05 11.85
CA GLU A 218 -19.02 -1.36 12.36
C GLU A 218 -17.57 -1.35 12.85
N LEU A 219 -16.64 -0.80 12.05
CA LEU A 219 -15.23 -0.74 12.44
C LEU A 219 -14.96 0.10 13.70
N ASN A 220 -15.84 1.04 14.02
CA ASN A 220 -15.71 1.92 15.19
C ASN A 220 -16.66 1.53 16.33
N THR A 221 -17.40 0.43 16.19
CA THR A 221 -18.27 -0.11 17.23
C THR A 221 -17.50 -0.78 18.38
N PRO A 222 -16.47 -1.62 18.15
CA PRO A 222 -15.77 -2.31 19.23
C PRO A 222 -15.33 -1.38 20.38
N ALA A 223 -15.54 -1.86 21.61
CA ALA A 223 -15.18 -1.13 22.83
C ALA A 223 -13.67 -1.18 23.10
N THR A 224 -12.99 -2.20 22.56
CA THR A 224 -11.55 -2.41 22.70
C THR A 224 -10.89 -2.48 21.32
N ARG A 225 -9.56 -2.29 21.28
CA ARG A 225 -8.75 -2.49 20.09
C ARG A 225 -8.88 -3.93 19.58
N PHE A 226 -8.99 -4.10 18.27
CA PHE A 226 -9.06 -5.42 17.63
C PHE A 226 -8.03 -5.60 16.50
N GLU A 227 -7.38 -4.51 16.07
CA GLU A 227 -6.47 -4.49 14.92
C GLU A 227 -5.20 -5.34 15.14
N GLY A 228 -4.91 -5.71 16.38
CA GLY A 228 -3.79 -6.57 16.76
C GLY A 228 -3.39 -6.35 18.21
N ARG A 229 -2.26 -6.93 18.62
CA ARG A 229 -1.69 -6.67 19.95
C ARG A 229 -1.41 -5.18 20.15
N PHE A 230 -0.87 -4.52 19.13
CA PHE A 230 -0.63 -3.08 19.08
C PHE A 230 -1.25 -2.46 17.84
N SER A 231 -1.78 -1.24 17.95
CA SER A 231 -2.15 -0.44 16.79
C SER A 231 -1.75 1.02 16.91
N TYR A 232 -1.36 1.60 15.78
CA TYR A 232 -0.92 2.98 15.66
C TYR A 232 -1.50 3.62 14.40
N TYR A 233 -1.56 4.94 14.39
CA TYR A 233 -1.87 5.68 13.17
C TYR A 233 -0.93 6.88 12.97
N ILE A 234 -0.59 7.14 11.72
CA ILE A 234 0.23 8.27 11.28
C ILE A 234 -0.65 9.12 10.38
N TYR A 235 -0.75 10.41 10.67
CA TYR A 235 -1.51 11.35 9.86
C TYR A 235 -0.80 12.69 9.74
N SER A 236 -1.20 13.50 8.77
CA SER A 236 -0.69 14.85 8.56
C SER A 236 -1.84 15.83 8.59
N ASP A 237 -1.64 17.01 9.18
CA ASP A 237 -2.61 18.10 9.16
C ASP A 237 -2.94 18.62 7.74
N ASN A 238 -2.06 18.32 6.78
CA ASN A 238 -2.16 18.76 5.38
C ASN A 238 -2.58 17.62 4.44
N ASP A 239 -3.08 16.51 4.96
CA ASP A 239 -3.63 15.44 4.13
C ASP A 239 -4.87 15.93 3.38
N GLN A 240 -4.68 16.19 2.09
CA GLN A 240 -5.70 16.74 1.19
C GLN A 240 -6.68 15.68 0.66
N VAL A 241 -6.43 14.39 0.89
CA VAL A 241 -7.25 13.29 0.35
C VAL A 241 -8.20 12.75 1.41
N ILE A 242 -7.70 12.51 2.62
CA ILE A 242 -8.53 12.02 3.74
C ILE A 242 -9.18 13.19 4.47
N GLY A 243 -8.47 14.30 4.60
CA GLY A 243 -8.86 15.43 5.42
C GLY A 243 -8.63 15.18 6.92
N GLN A 244 -8.95 16.18 7.72
CA GLN A 244 -8.74 16.17 9.17
C GLN A 244 -9.99 15.77 9.93
N ASN A 245 -11.12 16.39 9.63
CA ASN A 245 -12.29 16.38 10.50
C ASN A 245 -13.39 15.48 9.93
N CYS A 246 -13.77 14.46 10.67
CA CYS A 246 -14.82 13.53 10.27
C CYS A 246 -16.03 13.60 11.21
N CYS A 247 -17.15 13.05 10.73
CA CYS A 247 -18.41 12.98 11.47
C CYS A 247 -19.04 14.33 11.81
N ASN A 248 -18.76 15.39 11.04
CA ASN A 248 -19.18 16.77 11.34
C ASN A 248 -18.72 17.26 12.72
N THR A 249 -17.60 16.74 13.22
CA THR A 249 -17.01 17.14 14.50
C THR A 249 -15.58 17.60 14.29
N THR A 250 -15.12 18.55 15.10
CA THR A 250 -13.70 18.99 15.13
C THR A 250 -12.83 18.11 16.03
N VAL A 251 -13.42 17.15 16.73
CA VAL A 251 -12.75 16.28 17.71
C VAL A 251 -12.44 14.89 17.16
N THR A 252 -13.18 14.44 16.14
CA THR A 252 -12.95 13.12 15.52
C THR A 252 -12.06 13.30 14.29
N LEU A 253 -10.81 12.84 14.39
CA LEU A 253 -9.92 12.88 13.24
C LEU A 253 -10.27 11.77 12.25
N CYS A 254 -10.28 12.08 10.96
CA CYS A 254 -10.60 11.11 9.91
C CYS A 254 -9.67 9.89 9.91
N SER A 255 -8.38 10.08 10.19
CA SER A 255 -7.39 8.99 10.27
C SER A 255 -7.27 8.32 11.64
N GLN A 256 -8.05 8.75 12.64
CA GLN A 256 -7.95 8.18 13.97
C GLN A 256 -8.40 6.72 13.99
N LEU A 257 -7.64 5.89 14.70
CA LEU A 257 -8.05 4.54 15.08
C LEU A 257 -8.55 4.56 16.53
N LYS A 258 -9.82 4.22 16.73
CA LYS A 258 -10.41 4.07 18.06
C LYS A 258 -9.63 3.04 18.86
N ASN A 259 -9.27 3.36 20.11
CA ASN A 259 -8.54 2.47 21.04
C ASN A 259 -7.09 2.10 20.62
N SER A 260 -6.50 2.83 19.66
CA SER A 260 -5.08 2.65 19.31
C SER A 260 -4.16 2.96 20.48
N ASN A 261 -2.96 2.38 20.46
CA ASN A 261 -1.95 2.59 21.49
C ASN A 261 -1.41 4.03 21.47
N SER A 262 -1.14 4.55 20.28
CA SER A 262 -0.51 5.84 20.09
C SER A 262 -0.63 6.29 18.63
N TYR A 263 -0.17 7.49 18.33
CA TYR A 263 -0.18 8.05 16.99
C TYR A 263 1.04 8.92 16.73
N SER A 264 1.28 9.23 15.46
CA SER A 264 2.26 10.23 15.05
C SER A 264 1.57 11.28 14.20
N ARG A 265 1.73 12.55 14.60
CA ARG A 265 1.18 13.70 13.88
C ARG A 265 2.30 14.37 13.10
N GLN A 266 2.06 14.55 11.81
CA GLN A 266 2.93 15.27 10.90
C GLN A 266 2.34 16.65 10.59
N SER A 267 3.21 17.63 10.42
CA SER A 267 2.86 18.94 9.86
C SER A 267 3.51 19.07 8.48
N ASN A 268 2.76 19.48 7.45
CA ASN A 268 3.24 19.77 6.09
C ASN A 268 3.50 18.56 5.18
N MET A 269 2.86 17.41 5.40
CA MET A 269 2.91 16.29 4.44
C MET A 269 1.59 16.17 3.67
N LEU A 270 1.68 16.03 2.35
CA LEU A 270 0.55 15.65 1.49
C LEU A 270 0.32 14.13 1.59
N HIS A 271 -0.90 13.68 1.27
CA HIS A 271 -1.34 12.28 1.44
C HIS A 271 -0.29 11.22 1.08
N ASP A 272 0.20 11.22 -0.16
CA ASP A 272 1.15 10.21 -0.65
C ASP A 272 2.54 10.32 0.00
N SER A 273 2.97 11.53 0.36
CA SER A 273 4.26 11.76 1.01
C SER A 273 4.32 11.19 2.43
N ILE A 274 3.17 11.06 3.11
CA ILE A 274 3.12 10.47 4.46
C ILE A 274 3.64 9.03 4.42
N LEU A 275 3.35 8.27 3.36
CA LEU A 275 3.80 6.89 3.26
C LEU A 275 5.32 6.76 3.20
N SER A 276 5.98 7.53 2.33
CA SER A 276 7.42 7.44 2.11
C SER A 276 8.24 8.21 3.14
N MET A 277 7.77 9.37 3.60
CA MET A 277 8.51 10.22 4.52
C MET A 277 8.42 9.80 6.00
N THR A 278 7.61 8.79 6.33
CA THR A 278 7.43 8.32 7.72
C THR A 278 7.87 6.86 7.92
N GLN A 279 8.66 6.31 7.01
CA GLN A 279 9.11 4.90 7.08
C GLN A 279 9.97 4.61 8.32
N ASP A 280 10.70 5.61 8.82
CA ASP A 280 11.44 5.56 10.09
C ASP A 280 10.49 5.48 11.30
N ILE A 281 9.42 6.27 11.30
CA ILE A 281 8.36 6.22 12.30
C ILE A 281 7.64 4.88 12.26
N GLN A 282 7.31 4.38 11.06
CA GLN A 282 6.70 3.06 10.87
C GLN A 282 7.59 1.95 11.48
N LEU A 283 8.89 1.97 11.20
CA LEU A 283 9.85 1.03 11.79
C LEU A 283 9.95 1.15 13.32
N ALA A 284 9.95 2.39 13.85
CA ALA A 284 10.00 2.63 15.28
C ALA A 284 8.75 2.07 15.98
N MET A 285 7.56 2.27 15.40
CA MET A 285 6.30 1.71 15.88
C MET A 285 6.33 0.18 15.90
N LEU A 286 6.81 -0.47 14.83
CA LEU A 286 6.97 -1.92 14.76
C LEU A 286 7.90 -2.48 15.85
N SER A 287 8.93 -1.71 16.23
CA SER A 287 9.94 -2.14 17.20
C SER A 287 9.60 -1.79 18.65
N SER A 288 8.61 -0.94 18.88
CA SER A 288 8.32 -0.35 20.20
C SER A 288 7.59 -1.27 21.18
N GLY A 289 6.95 -2.36 20.73
CA GLY A 289 6.23 -3.27 21.61
C GLY A 289 5.12 -2.61 22.44
N GLY A 290 4.48 -1.55 21.93
CA GLY A 290 3.39 -0.84 22.60
C GLY A 290 3.81 0.45 23.29
N THR A 291 5.11 0.75 23.38
CA THR A 291 5.63 1.90 24.14
C THR A 291 6.00 3.09 23.26
N TYR A 292 5.56 3.11 22.00
CA TYR A 292 5.76 4.28 21.15
C TYR A 292 4.99 5.48 21.71
N ASN A 293 5.72 6.50 22.16
CA ASN A 293 5.12 7.75 22.61
C ASN A 293 4.92 8.66 21.41
N GLY A 294 3.71 9.17 21.24
CA GLY A 294 3.38 10.02 20.11
C GLY A 294 4.22 11.29 20.11
N THR A 295 4.86 11.58 18.98
CA THR A 295 5.70 12.76 18.80
C THR A 295 5.14 13.59 17.65
N LEU A 296 5.17 14.91 17.82
CA LEU A 296 4.90 15.86 16.75
C LEU A 296 6.19 15.97 15.93
N TYR A 297 6.17 15.50 14.69
CA TYR A 297 7.32 15.59 13.79
C TYR A 297 7.09 16.73 12.80
N GLN A 298 7.92 17.77 12.88
CA GLN A 298 7.95 18.87 11.94
C GLN A 298 9.15 18.67 11.01
N TYR A 299 8.91 18.20 9.79
CA TYR A 299 9.92 18.29 8.74
C TYR A 299 10.12 19.77 8.42
N GLY A 300 11.25 20.33 8.86
CA GLY A 300 11.65 21.68 8.49
C GLY A 300 11.96 21.71 7.00
N TYR A 301 11.12 22.38 6.20
CA TYR A 301 11.48 22.79 4.85
C TYR A 301 12.57 23.87 4.97
N GLY A 302 13.82 23.44 5.12
CA GLY A 302 14.97 24.29 4.85
C GLY A 302 15.06 24.50 3.34
N ASN A 303 15.08 25.76 2.91
CA ASN A 303 15.33 26.20 1.53
C ASN A 303 16.75 25.84 1.08
N ASN A 304 17.07 24.56 0.97
CA ASN A 304 18.25 24.05 0.28
C ASN A 304 17.79 23.13 -0.84
N LEU A 305 17.54 23.76 -2.00
CA LEU A 305 17.74 23.13 -3.31
C LEU A 305 19.23 22.81 -3.46
N TYR A 306 19.71 21.79 -2.73
CA TYR A 306 21.02 21.18 -2.95
C TYR A 306 20.90 19.67 -2.77
N GLY A 307 20.68 19.01 -3.91
CA GLY A 307 21.26 17.72 -4.25
C GLY A 307 21.10 16.58 -3.25
N ILE A 308 19.90 16.02 -3.14
CA ILE A 308 19.78 14.56 -3.02
C ILE A 308 19.56 14.06 -4.44
N ASN A 309 20.66 13.63 -5.09
CA ASN A 309 20.56 12.77 -6.27
C ASN A 309 20.05 11.40 -5.78
N ASP A 310 18.74 11.30 -5.55
CA ASP A 310 18.07 10.03 -5.38
C ASP A 310 17.68 9.50 -6.77
N PRO A 311 18.27 8.41 -7.27
CA PRO A 311 17.94 7.83 -8.57
C PRO A 311 16.47 7.38 -8.67
N LEU A 312 15.75 7.23 -7.54
CA LEU A 312 14.40 6.70 -7.50
C LEU A 312 13.32 7.72 -7.88
N TYR A 313 13.60 9.02 -7.83
CA TYR A 313 12.62 10.04 -8.25
C TYR A 313 12.44 10.07 -9.78
N ASN A 314 13.44 9.60 -10.54
CA ASN A 314 13.40 9.57 -12.01
C ASN A 314 12.77 8.30 -12.61
N LEU A 315 12.49 7.27 -11.81
CA LEU A 315 11.79 6.06 -12.28
C LEU A 315 10.27 6.23 -12.26
N ASN A 316 9.74 7.10 -11.40
CA ASN A 316 8.30 7.42 -11.36
C ASN A 316 7.83 8.30 -12.53
N GLY A 317 8.75 8.92 -13.27
CA GLY A 317 8.45 9.68 -14.49
C GLY A 317 8.33 8.86 -15.78
N LEU A 318 8.72 7.57 -15.75
CA LEU A 318 8.70 6.69 -16.93
C LEU A 318 7.46 5.80 -17.03
N PHE A 319 6.62 5.75 -15.99
CA PHE A 319 5.31 5.09 -16.02
C PHE A 319 4.23 6.16 -15.91
N GLY A 320 3.72 6.57 -17.07
CA GLY A 320 2.87 7.75 -17.24
C GLY A 320 1.69 7.82 -16.26
N TYR A 321 1.71 8.85 -15.42
CA TYR A 321 0.57 9.28 -14.63
C TYR A 321 0.07 10.61 -15.22
N ASN A 322 -0.90 10.53 -16.14
CA ASN A 322 -1.65 11.71 -16.58
C ASN A 322 -2.76 11.99 -15.55
N GLY A 323 -2.38 12.64 -14.45
CA GLY A 323 -3.32 13.32 -13.58
C GLY A 323 -3.64 14.70 -14.15
N PHE A 324 -4.76 14.82 -14.86
CA PHE A 324 -5.30 16.12 -15.29
C PHE A 324 -5.60 16.99 -14.06
N VAL A 325 -4.75 17.98 -13.80
CA VAL A 325 -5.09 19.11 -12.93
C VAL A 325 -5.65 20.22 -13.82
N ASN A 326 -6.96 20.39 -13.77
CA ASN A 326 -7.66 21.48 -14.42
C ASN A 326 -7.51 22.74 -13.55
N ASN A 327 -6.57 23.62 -13.89
CA ASN A 327 -6.47 24.95 -13.29
C ASN A 327 -6.80 26.00 -14.34
N GLY A 328 -8.05 26.45 -14.34
CA GLY A 328 -8.34 27.81 -14.75
C GLY A 328 -7.90 28.75 -13.63
N ILE A 329 -7.09 29.76 -13.96
CA ILE A 329 -7.18 31.13 -13.45
C ILE A 329 -6.37 32.02 -14.41
N ASN A 330 -7.00 33.14 -14.70
CA ASN A 330 -6.69 34.17 -15.66
C ASN A 330 -5.86 35.27 -14.97
N THR A 331 -4.64 35.56 -15.43
CA THR A 331 -3.95 36.86 -15.19
C THR A 331 -2.79 37.08 -16.18
N GLY A 332 -2.83 38.20 -16.91
CA GLY A 332 -1.65 39.08 -17.05
C GLY A 332 -0.76 38.99 -18.30
N ILE A 333 -1.23 39.56 -19.41
CA ILE A 333 -0.58 40.58 -20.26
C ILE A 333 0.98 40.75 -20.23
N ASN A 334 1.54 40.74 -21.45
CA ASN A 334 2.80 41.34 -21.96
C ASN A 334 4.15 40.71 -21.60
N ALA A 335 4.77 40.05 -22.59
CA ALA A 335 5.98 40.56 -23.27
C ALA A 335 6.48 39.53 -24.30
N LEU A 336 6.63 39.97 -25.56
CA LEU A 336 7.78 39.71 -26.45
C LEU A 336 7.36 39.92 -27.92
N ASN A 337 7.33 41.19 -28.31
CA ASN A 337 7.76 41.58 -29.65
C ASN A 337 9.28 41.55 -29.66
N GLY A 338 9.89 40.86 -30.63
CA GLY A 338 11.31 41.03 -30.89
C GLY A 338 11.89 39.96 -31.79
N LEU A 339 12.23 40.40 -33.02
CA LEU A 339 13.27 39.87 -33.90
C LEU A 339 12.85 38.82 -34.93
N ASN A 340 12.26 39.35 -36.00
CA ASN A 340 12.58 38.92 -37.36
C ASN A 340 14.02 39.36 -37.73
N GLY A 341 14.74 38.47 -38.41
CA GLY A 341 15.85 38.77 -39.31
C GLY A 341 17.23 38.41 -38.76
N PHE A 342 17.86 37.34 -39.29
CA PHE A 342 18.80 37.45 -40.42
C PHE A 342 19.39 36.07 -40.78
N LEU A 343 19.25 35.71 -42.06
CA LEU A 343 20.12 34.90 -42.94
C LEU A 343 20.27 33.38 -42.73
N GLY A 344 19.98 32.67 -43.82
CA GLY A 344 20.28 31.25 -44.05
C GLY A 344 19.33 30.64 -45.04
#